data_AF-A0A944LHI3-F1
#
_entry.id   AF-A0A944LHI3-F1
#
_cell.length_a   1.000
_cell.length_b   1.000
_cell.length_c   1.000
_cell.angle_alpha   90.00
_cell.angle_beta   90.00
_cell.angle_gamma   90.00
#
_symmetry.space_group_name_H-M   'P 1'
#
loop_
_entity.id
_entity.type
_entity.pdbx_description
1 polymer ?
#
loop_
_entity_poly.entity_id
_entity_poly.type
_entity_poly.pdbx_seq_one_letter_code
_entity_poly.pdbx_strand_id
1 'polypeptide(L)'
;MPLIEVSIARGRTPEQLRSLIGALHRAAETSVGAVPENTTVIIREIEHEHWSRGDRTIAERNTAAQAAAGTHQASANVSAERRSQ
;
A
#
# COMPACT_ATOMS: atom_id res chain seq x y z
N MET A 1 10.44 26.29 2.71
CA MET A 1 10.19 25.47 3.91
C MET A 1 9.00 24.54 3.64
N PRO A 2 9.21 23.41 2.92
CA PRO A 2 8.14 22.48 2.58
C PRO A 2 7.76 21.57 3.75
N LEU A 3 6.45 21.32 3.90
CA LEU A 3 5.90 20.25 4.71
C LEU A 3 5.25 19.22 3.77
N ILE A 4 5.71 17.97 3.86
CA ILE A 4 5.18 16.85 3.08
C ILE A 4 4.58 15.83 4.04
N GLU A 5 3.27 15.65 3.99
CA GLU A 5 2.58 14.61 4.74
C GLU A 5 2.14 13.47 3.82
N VAL A 6 2.50 12.25 4.20
CA VAL A 6 2.06 11.03 3.51
C VAL A 6 1.22 10.20 4.47
N SER A 7 -0.02 9.96 4.06
CA SER A 7 -0.85 8.92 4.65
C SER A 7 -0.67 7.67 3.78
N ILE A 8 -0.34 6.54 4.39
CA ILE A 8 -0.14 5.28 3.66
C ILE A 8 -0.74 4.12 4.47
N ALA A 9 -1.24 3.10 3.80
CA ALA A 9 -1.67 1.89 4.51
C ALA A 9 -0.48 1.20 5.20
N ARG A 10 -0.73 0.58 6.35
CA ARG A 10 0.24 -0.24 7.10
C ARG A 10 0.85 -1.36 6.24
N GLY A 11 2.03 -1.83 6.63
CA GLY A 11 2.65 -3.05 6.06
C GLY A 11 3.85 -2.81 5.14
N ARG A 12 4.44 -1.62 5.14
CA ARG A 12 5.70 -1.32 4.44
C ARG A 12 6.83 -1.63 5.40
N THR A 13 7.97 -2.09 4.89
CA THR A 13 9.13 -2.32 5.76
C THR A 13 9.75 -0.99 6.20
N PRO A 14 10.48 -0.95 7.33
CA PRO A 14 11.19 0.25 7.76
C PRO A 14 12.11 0.84 6.68
N GLU A 15 12.78 -0.03 5.90
CA GLU A 15 13.68 0.38 4.81
C GLU A 15 12.92 1.05 3.67
N GLN A 16 11.72 0.53 3.33
CA GLN A 16 10.86 1.14 2.31
C GLN A 16 10.37 2.52 2.76
N LEU A 17 9.96 2.67 4.01
CA LEU A 17 9.54 3.96 4.56
C LEU A 17 10.70 4.95 4.59
N ARG A 18 11.91 4.51 5.00
CA ARG A 18 13.12 5.34 4.98
C ARG A 18 13.50 5.79 3.57
N SER A 19 13.38 4.90 2.58
CA SER A 19 13.60 5.20 1.17
C SER A 19 12.60 6.24 0.66
N LEU A 20 11.31 6.07 0.96
CA LEU A 20 10.25 7.01 0.59
C LEU A 20 10.52 8.41 1.17
N ILE A 21 10.89 8.51 2.45
CA ILE A 21 11.22 9.80 3.08
C ILE A 21 12.39 10.47 2.34
N GLY A 22 13.45 9.72 2.02
CA GLY A 22 14.60 10.26 1.28
C GLY A 22 14.23 10.75 -0.12
N ALA A 23 13.40 10.00 -0.84
CA ALA A 23 12.95 10.36 -2.17
C ALA A 23 12.11 11.66 -2.17
N LEU A 24 11.17 11.80 -1.24
CA LEU A 24 10.33 12.99 -1.12
C LEU A 24 11.14 14.23 -0.71
N HIS A 25 12.11 14.07 0.18
CA HIS A 25 13.02 15.14 0.58
C HIS A 25 13.81 15.66 -0.62
N ARG A 26 14.45 14.76 -1.39
CA ARG A 26 15.17 15.15 -2.61
C ARG A 26 14.26 15.76 -3.67
N ALA A 27 13.02 15.29 -3.79
CA ALA A 27 12.05 15.89 -4.70
C ALA A 27 11.80 17.36 -4.34
N ALA A 28 11.68 17.69 -3.05
CA ALA A 28 11.52 19.07 -2.61
C ALA A 28 12.75 19.94 -2.92
N GLU A 29 13.95 19.45 -2.66
CA GLU A 29 15.20 20.17 -3.00
C GLU A 29 15.28 20.48 -4.50
N THR A 30 15.08 19.45 -5.32
CA THR A 30 15.33 19.52 -6.77
C THR A 30 14.23 20.22 -7.56
N SER A 31 12.98 20.20 -7.09
CA SER A 31 11.85 20.79 -7.80
C SER A 31 11.62 22.26 -7.47
N VAL A 32 11.79 22.64 -6.21
CA VAL A 32 11.46 23.98 -5.71
C VAL A 32 12.62 24.69 -5.01
N GLY A 33 13.83 24.12 -5.07
CA GLY A 33 15.02 24.69 -4.43
C GLY A 33 14.90 24.71 -2.90
N ALA A 34 14.17 23.74 -2.32
CA ALA A 34 14.01 23.69 -0.87
C ALA A 34 15.35 23.44 -0.19
N VAL A 35 15.61 24.19 0.88
CA VAL A 35 16.81 23.99 1.70
C VAL A 35 16.61 22.73 2.57
N PRO A 36 17.57 21.78 2.62
CA PRO A 36 17.40 20.49 3.29
C PRO A 36 16.94 20.58 4.75
N GLU A 37 17.59 21.42 5.55
CA GLU A 37 17.26 21.65 6.98
C GLU A 37 15.81 22.12 7.21
N ASN A 38 15.20 22.76 6.21
CA ASN A 38 13.85 23.31 6.28
C ASN A 38 12.79 22.40 5.64
N THR A 39 13.14 21.17 5.27
CA THR A 39 12.23 20.23 4.60
C THR A 39 11.78 19.15 5.58
N THR A 40 10.49 19.17 5.91
CA THR A 40 9.88 18.19 6.83
C THR A 40 9.03 17.18 6.07
N VAL A 41 9.24 15.90 6.38
CA VAL A 41 8.46 14.78 5.82
C VAL A 41 7.88 13.96 6.97
N ILE A 42 6.57 13.75 6.95
CA ILE A 42 5.84 12.98 7.97
C ILE A 42 5.15 11.80 7.29
N ILE A 43 5.37 10.60 7.83
CA ILE A 43 4.68 9.38 7.40
C ILE A 43 3.66 8.99 8.46
N ARG A 44 2.41 8.79 8.05
CA ARG A 44 1.35 8.24 8.89
C ARG A 44 0.85 6.94 8.29
N GLU A 45 1.14 5.85 8.99
CA GLU A 45 0.64 4.54 8.63
C GLU A 45 -0.78 4.35 9.18
N ILE A 46 -1.69 3.92 8.33
CA ILE A 46 -3.11 3.75 8.62
C ILE A 46 -3.45 2.25 8.51
N GLU A 47 -4.15 1.72 9.50
CA GLU A 47 -4.65 0.35 9.46
C GLU A 47 -5.60 0.14 8.28
N HIS A 48 -5.64 -1.08 7.75
CA HIS A 48 -6.37 -1.40 6.52
C HIS A 48 -7.89 -1.21 6.67
N GLU A 49 -8.40 -1.34 7.90
CA GLU A 49 -9.79 -1.15 8.32
C GLU A 49 -10.19 0.34 8.36
N HIS A 50 -9.22 1.25 8.45
CA HIS A 50 -9.47 2.69 8.55
C HIS A 50 -9.27 3.43 7.23
N TRP A 51 -8.77 2.75 6.20
CA TRP A 51 -8.53 3.34 4.88
C TRP A 51 -9.59 2.89 3.87
N SER A 52 -10.57 3.75 3.60
CA SER A 52 -11.65 3.48 2.64
C SER A 52 -11.44 4.18 1.30
N ARG A 53 -11.88 3.51 0.22
CA ARG A 53 -12.06 4.11 -1.11
C ARG A 53 -13.35 3.56 -1.72
N GLY A 54 -14.27 4.44 -2.09
CA GLY A 54 -15.57 4.05 -2.66
C GLY A 54 -16.40 3.23 -1.68
N ASP A 55 -16.44 3.67 -0.42
CA ASP A 55 -17.16 3.02 0.69
C ASP A 55 -16.73 1.56 0.96
N ARG A 56 -15.47 1.24 0.63
CA ARG A 56 -14.84 -0.04 0.98
C ARG A 56 -13.43 0.17 1.49
N THR A 57 -13.17 -0.37 2.66
CA THR A 57 -11.85 -0.40 3.31
C THR A 57 -10.87 -1.25 2.50
N ILE A 58 -9.56 -1.07 2.73
CA ILE A 58 -8.56 -1.97 2.15
C ILE A 58 -8.78 -3.40 2.69
N ALA A 59 -9.11 -3.54 3.97
CA ALA A 59 -9.39 -4.83 4.59
C ALA A 59 -10.50 -5.59 3.85
N GLU A 60 -11.66 -4.96 3.61
CA GLU A 60 -12.79 -5.57 2.90
C GLU A 60 -12.43 -5.97 1.46
N ARG A 61 -11.66 -5.12 0.75
CA ARG A 61 -11.21 -5.45 -0.61
C ARG A 61 -10.25 -6.64 -0.61
N ASN A 62 -9.35 -6.73 0.37
CA ASN A 62 -8.42 -7.85 0.51
C ASN A 62 -9.16 -9.16 0.82
N THR A 63 -10.15 -9.13 1.72
CA THR A 63 -11.00 -10.29 2.02
C THR A 63 -11.77 -10.74 0.77
N ALA A 64 -12.37 -9.82 0.03
CA ALA A 64 -13.08 -10.14 -1.21
C ALA A 64 -12.15 -10.77 -2.27
N ALA A 65 -10.92 -10.26 -2.40
CA ALA A 65 -9.93 -10.81 -3.32
C ALA A 65 -9.49 -12.24 -2.93
N GLN A 66 -9.28 -12.49 -1.63
CA GLN A 66 -8.91 -13.82 -1.12
C GLN A 66 -10.05 -14.83 -1.31
N ALA A 67 -11.29 -14.44 -1.06
CA ALA A 67 -12.46 -15.27 -1.30
C ALA A 67 -12.57 -15.68 -2.79
N ALA A 68 -12.39 -14.72 -3.70
CA ALA A 68 -12.41 -14.99 -5.14
C ALA A 68 -11.29 -15.94 -5.60
N ALA A 69 -10.09 -15.81 -5.03
CA ALA A 69 -8.96 -16.70 -5.33
C ALA A 69 -9.21 -18.14 -4.85
N GLY A 70 -9.81 -18.31 -3.66
CA GLY A 70 -10.17 -19.62 -3.13
C GLY A 70 -11.22 -20.34 -3.98
N THR A 71 -12.23 -19.63 -4.49
CA THR A 71 -13.22 -20.19 -5.42
C THR A 71 -12.56 -20.67 -6.71
N HIS A 72 -11.63 -19.89 -7.28
CA HIS A 72 -10.93 -20.27 -8.51
C HIS A 72 -10.10 -21.55 -8.36
N GLN A 73 -9.38 -21.70 -7.23
CA GLN A 73 -8.58 -22.89 -6.96
C GLN A 73 -9.44 -24.14 -6.74
N ALA A 74 -10.57 -24.02 -6.03
CA ALA A 74 -11.50 -25.12 -5.83
C ALA A 74 -12.08 -25.65 -7.15
N SER A 75 -12.50 -24.76 -8.05
CA SER A 75 -13.00 -25.15 -9.38
C SER A 75 -11.94 -25.82 -10.27
N ALA A 76 -10.69 -25.38 -10.18
CA ALA A 76 -9.57 -25.99 -10.90
C ALA A 76 -9.29 -27.43 -10.41
N ASN A 77 -9.29 -27.65 -9.09
CA ASN A 77 -9.02 -28.98 -8.51
C ASN A 77 -10.11 -29.99 -8.88
N VAL A 78 -11.40 -29.61 -8.78
CA VAL A 78 -12.53 -30.48 -9.15
C VAL A 78 -12.47 -30.89 -10.63
N SER A 79 -12.03 -29.98 -11.49
CA SER A 79 -11.87 -30.25 -12.93
C SER A 79 -10.70 -31.20 -13.22
N ALA A 80 -9.61 -31.12 -12.44
CA ALA A 80 -8.46 -32.01 -12.56
C ALA A 80 -8.80 -33.43 -12.10
N GLU A 81 -9.52 -33.59 -10.98
CA GLU A 81 -9.95 -34.90 -10.46
C GLU A 81 -10.89 -35.62 -11.43
N ARG A 82 -11.83 -34.91 -12.05
CA ARG A 82 -12.77 -35.47 -13.03
C ARG A 82 -12.11 -35.91 -14.35
N ARG A 83 -10.93 -35.37 -14.69
CA ARG A 83 -10.19 -35.73 -15.92
C ARG A 83 -9.29 -36.96 -15.71
N SER A 84 -9.07 -37.37 -14.46
CA SER A 84 -8.24 -38.52 -14.08
C SER A 84 -9.06 -39.78 -13.80
N GLN A 85 -10.38 -39.74 -14.00
CA GLN A 85 -11.28 -40.91 -14.00
C GLN A 85 -11.74 -41.20 -15.42
#